data_AF-A0A382B772-F1
#
_entry.id   AF-A0A382B772-F1
#
_cell.length_a   1.000
_cell.length_b   1.000
_cell.length_c   1.000
_cell.angle_alpha   90.00
_cell.angle_beta   90.00
_cell.angle_gamma   90.00
#
_symmetry.space_group_name_H-M   'P 1'
#
loop_
_entity.id
_entity.type
_entity.pdbx_description
1 polymer ?
#
loop_
_entity_poly.entity_id
_entity_poly.type
_entity_poly.pdbx_seq_one_letter_code
_entity_poly.pdbx_strand_id
1 'polypeptide(L)'
;MKLVVFFSRGMSLDGWRRAGILERELALYRALRPHLEHLAFVTYGGADDLRLSGQASGIEVLVNRWSLPANLYSVLAPYLHRRTLGRATVFKTNQINGAWCGVIAKWLFRKRLVVRCGFLWSDFMVRLTTSRWRRMLAKYLEREIFRAADVLIVAGHADRATIIQRYDINAGRTHVVPNYVDTSLFRLMPEVPRE
;
A
#
# COMPACT_ATOMS: atom_id res chain seq x y z
N MET A 1 15.27 3.94 11.33
CA MET A 1 13.83 4.19 11.05
C MET A 1 13.09 2.85 10.98
N LYS A 2 11.89 2.76 11.59
CA LYS A 2 11.03 1.56 11.56
C LYS A 2 9.82 1.81 10.66
N LEU A 3 9.74 1.08 9.55
CA LEU A 3 8.68 1.22 8.54
C LEU A 3 7.68 0.06 8.66
N VAL A 4 6.39 0.36 8.69
CA VAL A 4 5.33 -0.66 8.52
C VAL A 4 4.54 -0.35 7.26
N VAL A 5 4.38 -1.35 6.40
CA VAL A 5 3.65 -1.26 5.14
C VAL A 5 2.33 -2.00 5.24
N PHE A 6 1.23 -1.30 4.95
CA PHE A 6 -0.12 -1.87 4.88
C PHE A 6 -0.46 -2.27 3.45
N PHE A 7 -0.82 -3.53 3.28
CA PHE A 7 -1.23 -4.05 1.97
C PHE A 7 -2.62 -3.54 1.59
N SER A 8 -2.93 -3.63 0.30
CA SER A 8 -4.27 -3.36 -0.19
C SER A 8 -5.26 -4.33 0.47
N ARG A 9 -6.49 -3.86 0.71
CA ARG A 9 -7.52 -4.69 1.34
C ARG A 9 -7.73 -6.01 0.59
N GLY A 10 -7.62 -7.11 1.33
CA GLY A 10 -7.78 -8.48 0.80
C GLY A 10 -6.54 -9.01 0.05
N MET A 11 -5.47 -8.23 -0.04
CA MET A 11 -4.23 -8.65 -0.68
C MET A 11 -3.28 -9.33 0.30
N SER A 12 -2.59 -10.35 -0.17
CA SER A 12 -1.59 -11.12 0.58
C SER A 12 -0.31 -11.29 -0.24
N LEU A 13 0.77 -11.77 0.37
CA LEU A 13 1.98 -12.14 -0.37
C LEU A 13 1.68 -13.24 -1.39
N ASP A 14 0.86 -14.22 -1.01
CA ASP A 14 0.39 -15.24 -1.95
C ASP A 14 -0.48 -14.65 -3.07
N GLY A 15 -1.27 -13.62 -2.78
CA GLY A 15 -2.00 -12.84 -3.79
C GLY A 15 -1.05 -12.17 -4.79
N TRP A 16 0.03 -11.55 -4.32
CA TRP A 16 1.08 -11.01 -5.18
C TRP A 16 1.79 -12.08 -6.01
N ARG A 17 2.02 -13.26 -5.43
CA ARG A 17 2.60 -14.42 -6.13
C ARG A 17 1.71 -14.86 -7.28
N ARG A 18 0.42 -15.11 -7.00
CA ARG A 18 -0.56 -15.51 -8.01
C ARG A 18 -0.75 -14.47 -9.11
N ALA A 19 -0.61 -13.20 -8.78
CA ALA A 19 -0.69 -12.10 -9.75
C ALA A 19 0.62 -11.88 -10.53
N GLY A 20 1.69 -12.62 -10.25
CA GLY A 20 2.99 -12.47 -10.93
C GLY A 20 3.74 -11.18 -10.58
N ILE A 21 3.38 -10.49 -9.49
CA ILE A 21 3.98 -9.21 -9.09
C ILE A 21 4.84 -9.30 -7.83
N LEU A 22 4.93 -10.48 -7.18
CA LEU A 22 5.63 -10.64 -5.90
C LEU A 22 7.07 -10.14 -5.94
N GLU A 23 7.88 -10.62 -6.90
CA GLU A 23 9.29 -10.24 -6.99
C GLU A 23 9.45 -8.73 -7.22
N ARG A 24 8.61 -8.15 -8.07
CA ARG A 24 8.60 -6.70 -8.30
C ARG A 24 8.23 -5.92 -7.05
N GLU A 25 7.22 -6.33 -6.29
CA GLU A 25 6.86 -5.59 -5.07
C GLU A 25 7.94 -5.78 -3.99
N LEU A 26 8.51 -6.99 -3.85
CA LEU A 26 9.57 -7.27 -2.87
C LEU A 26 10.89 -6.60 -3.19
N ALA A 27 11.30 -6.49 -4.46
CA ALA A 27 12.59 -5.91 -4.84
C ALA A 27 12.73 -4.44 -4.37
N LEU A 28 11.65 -3.65 -4.44
CA LEU A 28 11.62 -2.30 -3.86
C LEU A 28 11.95 -2.30 -2.36
N TYR A 29 11.33 -3.21 -1.62
CA TYR A 29 11.48 -3.28 -0.17
C TYR A 29 12.81 -3.91 0.25
N ARG A 30 13.35 -4.85 -0.54
CA ARG A 30 14.71 -5.39 -0.39
C ARG A 30 15.75 -4.28 -0.58
N ALA A 31 15.59 -3.41 -1.58
CA ALA A 31 16.47 -2.26 -1.78
C ALA A 31 16.37 -1.22 -0.65
N LEU A 32 15.18 -1.05 -0.04
CA LEU A 32 15.00 -0.16 1.10
C LEU A 32 15.50 -0.74 2.43
N ARG A 33 15.52 -2.07 2.58
CA ARG A 33 15.80 -2.76 3.85
C ARG A 33 17.11 -2.35 4.53
N PRO A 34 18.24 -2.15 3.82
CA PRO A 34 19.51 -1.73 4.43
C PRO A 34 19.44 -0.34 5.10
N HIS A 35 18.53 0.53 4.66
CA HIS A 35 18.34 1.87 5.22
C HIS A 35 17.33 1.91 6.38
N LEU A 36 16.79 0.75 6.76
CA LEU A 36 15.76 0.62 7.78
C LEU A 36 16.30 -0.20 8.95
N GLU A 37 15.96 0.23 10.16
CA GLU A 37 16.21 -0.59 11.36
C GLU A 37 15.26 -1.80 11.35
N HIS A 38 14.02 -1.56 10.93
CA HIS A 38 12.98 -2.57 10.89
C HIS A 38 11.98 -2.29 9.76
N LEU A 39 11.55 -3.36 9.10
CA LEU A 39 10.52 -3.33 8.06
C LEU A 39 9.52 -4.43 8.33
N ALA A 40 8.24 -4.06 8.45
CA ALA A 40 7.15 -5.02 8.61
C ALA A 40 6.05 -4.80 7.58
N PHE A 41 5.40 -5.89 7.15
CA PHE A 41 4.23 -5.89 6.30
C PHE A 41 3.00 -6.31 7.09
N VAL A 42 1.90 -5.58 6.97
CA VAL A 42 0.58 -6.00 7.42
C VAL A 42 -0.17 -6.55 6.21
N THR A 43 -0.33 -7.87 6.17
CA THR A 43 -0.96 -8.59 5.04
C THR A 43 -2.31 -9.17 5.44
N TYR A 44 -3.17 -9.41 4.46
CA TYR A 44 -4.46 -10.08 4.67
C TYR A 44 -4.36 -11.61 4.53
N GLY A 45 -3.16 -12.14 4.24
CA GLY A 45 -2.91 -13.56 4.14
C GLY A 45 -2.87 -14.26 5.49
N GLY A 46 -2.86 -15.59 5.45
CA GLY A 46 -2.74 -16.46 6.62
C GLY A 46 -1.42 -17.23 6.63
N ALA A 47 -1.49 -18.55 6.83
CA ALA A 47 -0.32 -19.41 6.93
C ALA A 47 0.59 -19.41 5.68
N ASP A 48 0.01 -19.26 4.47
CA ASP A 48 0.82 -19.26 3.24
C ASP A 48 1.74 -18.04 3.13
N ASP A 49 1.31 -16.89 3.66
CA ASP A 49 2.16 -15.70 3.72
C ASP A 49 3.34 -15.88 4.69
N LEU A 50 3.15 -16.65 5.77
CA LEU A 50 4.26 -17.01 6.68
C LEU A 50 5.28 -17.91 5.97
N ARG A 51 4.84 -18.83 5.11
CA ARG A 51 5.76 -19.65 4.31
C ARG A 51 6.54 -18.80 3.31
N LEU A 52 5.89 -17.81 2.70
CA LEU A 52 6.52 -16.87 1.78
C LEU A 52 7.41 -15.84 2.49
N SER A 53 7.28 -15.65 3.81
CA SER A 53 8.12 -14.72 4.58
C SER A 53 9.61 -15.04 4.51
N GLY A 54 9.98 -16.32 4.30
CA GLY A 54 11.37 -16.72 4.05
C GLY A 54 11.98 -16.04 2.82
N GLN A 55 11.17 -15.75 1.79
CA GLN A 55 11.60 -15.01 0.60
C GLN A 55 11.70 -13.49 0.86
N ALA A 56 11.10 -13.01 1.94
CA ALA A 56 11.06 -11.59 2.29
C ALA A 56 12.31 -11.12 3.06
N SER A 57 13.34 -11.98 3.25
CA SER A 57 14.72 -11.63 3.65
C SER A 57 14.84 -10.46 4.64
N GLY A 58 14.38 -10.66 5.87
CA GLY A 58 14.48 -9.65 6.94
C GLY A 58 13.32 -8.66 7.02
N ILE A 59 12.20 -8.95 6.36
CA ILE A 59 10.92 -8.26 6.51
C ILE A 59 10.01 -9.08 7.44
N GLU A 60 9.52 -8.47 8.53
CA GLU A 60 8.52 -9.09 9.40
C GLU A 60 7.16 -9.13 8.69
N VAL A 61 6.48 -10.28 8.68
CA VAL A 61 5.16 -10.43 8.03
C VAL A 61 4.08 -10.64 9.09
N LEU A 62 3.23 -9.62 9.26
CA LEU A 62 2.08 -9.60 10.16
C LEU A 62 0.82 -10.05 9.43
N VAL A 63 0.49 -11.33 9.60
CA VAL A 63 -0.61 -12.02 8.91
C VAL A 63 -1.94 -11.93 9.67
N ASN A 64 -3.04 -12.14 8.94
CA ASN A 64 -4.37 -12.33 9.49
C ASN A 64 -4.54 -13.75 10.06
N ARG A 65 -3.87 -14.03 11.18
CA ARG A 65 -3.92 -15.35 11.85
C ARG A 65 -5.28 -15.74 12.41
N TRP A 66 -6.24 -14.81 12.43
CA TRP A 66 -7.58 -15.00 12.97
C TRP A 66 -8.62 -15.35 11.90
N SER A 67 -8.19 -15.45 10.63
CA SER A 67 -9.08 -15.72 9.50
C SER A 67 -10.27 -14.74 9.42
N LEU A 68 -10.06 -13.50 9.86
CA LEU A 68 -11.11 -12.48 9.87
C LEU A 68 -11.43 -12.04 8.44
N PRO A 69 -12.69 -11.71 8.12
CA PRO A 69 -13.04 -11.09 6.84
C PRO A 69 -12.21 -9.82 6.59
N ALA A 70 -11.82 -9.56 5.35
CA ALA A 70 -10.89 -8.47 5.01
C ALA A 70 -11.33 -7.09 5.55
N ASN A 71 -12.63 -6.78 5.51
CA ASN A 71 -13.14 -5.52 6.07
C ASN A 71 -12.94 -5.45 7.60
N LEU A 72 -13.26 -6.53 8.31
CA LEU A 72 -13.12 -6.59 9.76
C LEU A 72 -11.64 -6.56 10.16
N TYR A 73 -10.80 -7.33 9.48
CA TYR A 73 -9.35 -7.32 9.72
C TYR A 73 -8.76 -5.93 9.44
N SER A 74 -9.18 -5.21 8.41
CA SER A 74 -8.67 -3.87 8.10
C SER A 74 -8.90 -2.84 9.21
N VAL A 75 -9.90 -3.05 10.07
CA VAL A 75 -10.20 -2.18 11.21
C VAL A 75 -9.49 -2.67 12.48
N LEU A 76 -9.40 -3.99 12.68
CA LEU A 76 -8.83 -4.57 13.89
C LEU A 76 -7.30 -4.75 13.83
N ALA A 77 -6.72 -4.88 12.64
CA ALA A 77 -5.29 -5.12 12.45
C ALA A 77 -4.38 -4.13 13.22
N PRO A 78 -4.68 -2.81 13.28
CA PRO A 78 -3.90 -1.87 14.08
C PRO A 78 -3.80 -2.24 15.55
N TYR A 79 -4.91 -2.72 16.14
CA TYR A 79 -4.96 -3.15 17.54
C TYR A 79 -4.36 -4.56 17.75
N LEU A 80 -4.65 -5.47 16.82
CA LEU A 80 -4.18 -6.86 16.87
C LEU A 80 -2.65 -6.96 16.77
N HIS A 81 -2.02 -6.08 16.00
CA HIS A 81 -0.57 -6.01 15.81
C HIS A 81 0.08 -4.84 16.56
N ARG A 82 -0.57 -4.32 17.62
CA ARG A 82 -0.13 -3.13 18.36
C ARG A 82 1.32 -3.14 18.86
N ARG A 83 1.87 -4.32 19.13
CA ARG A 83 3.26 -4.48 19.61
C ARG A 83 4.27 -4.02 18.56
N THR A 84 4.07 -4.40 17.29
CA THR A 84 4.93 -3.97 16.18
C THR A 84 4.60 -2.55 15.76
N LEU A 85 3.32 -2.22 15.62
CA LEU A 85 2.88 -0.90 15.13
C LEU A 85 3.21 0.23 16.11
N GLY A 86 3.14 0.01 17.43
CA GLY A 86 3.51 1.01 18.43
C GLY A 86 4.99 1.41 18.38
N ARG A 87 5.86 0.51 17.90
CA ARG A 87 7.29 0.73 17.71
C ARG A 87 7.62 1.38 16.37
N ALA A 88 6.67 1.49 15.44
CA ALA A 88 6.91 2.07 14.14
C ALA A 88 7.25 3.56 14.23
N THR A 89 8.08 4.02 13.30
CA THR A 89 8.35 5.45 13.07
C THR A 89 7.37 6.01 12.06
N VAL A 90 7.14 5.26 10.98
CA VAL A 90 6.31 5.68 9.85
C VAL A 90 5.49 4.51 9.30
N PHE A 91 4.27 4.83 8.88
CA PHE A 91 3.37 3.94 8.18
C PHE A 91 3.36 4.27 6.70
N LYS A 92 3.29 3.25 5.85
CA LYS A 92 3.11 3.39 4.41
C LYS A 92 1.97 2.48 3.94
N THR A 93 1.17 2.91 2.98
CA THR A 93 0.22 2.01 2.29
C THR A 93 0.77 1.61 0.94
N ASN A 94 0.46 0.38 0.48
CA ASN A 94 0.83 -0.04 -0.87
C ASN A 94 -0.06 0.59 -1.93
N GLN A 95 -1.36 0.70 -1.63
CA GLN A 95 -2.37 1.37 -2.45
C GLN A 95 -3.37 2.09 -1.55
N ILE A 96 -4.32 2.78 -2.19
CA ILE A 96 -5.39 3.51 -1.49
C ILE A 96 -6.50 2.60 -0.97
N ASN A 97 -6.82 1.49 -1.66
CA ASN A 97 -7.83 0.53 -1.21
C ASN A 97 -7.33 -0.20 0.05
N GLY A 98 -7.98 0.01 1.19
CA GLY A 98 -7.54 -0.50 2.50
C GLY A 98 -6.63 0.46 3.26
N ALA A 99 -6.32 1.65 2.73
CA ALA A 99 -5.46 2.63 3.40
C ALA A 99 -6.05 3.15 4.71
N TRP A 100 -7.36 3.03 4.93
CA TRP A 100 -7.99 3.35 6.22
C TRP A 100 -7.41 2.53 7.38
N CYS A 101 -6.87 1.33 7.13
CA CYS A 101 -6.13 0.57 8.14
C CYS A 101 -4.90 1.36 8.65
N GLY A 102 -4.16 1.99 7.72
CA GLY A 102 -3.05 2.88 8.04
C GLY A 102 -3.49 4.17 8.73
N VAL A 103 -4.66 4.71 8.38
CA VAL A 103 -5.25 5.90 9.04
C VAL A 103 -5.61 5.58 10.50
N ILE A 104 -6.29 4.46 10.74
CA ILE A 104 -6.61 4.00 12.10
C ILE A 104 -5.33 3.79 12.91
N ALA A 105 -4.31 3.14 12.32
CA ALA A 105 -3.02 2.95 12.96
C ALA A 105 -2.33 4.30 13.27
N LYS A 106 -2.36 5.26 12.34
CA LYS A 106 -1.85 6.62 12.54
C LYS A 106 -2.48 7.27 13.76
N TRP A 107 -3.80 7.23 13.91
CA TRP A 107 -4.47 7.84 15.04
C TRP A 107 -4.19 7.11 16.36
N LEU A 108 -4.21 5.78 16.35
CA LEU A 108 -3.97 4.95 17.54
C LEU A 108 -2.54 5.13 18.08
N PHE A 109 -1.54 5.23 17.20
CA PHE A 109 -0.13 5.29 17.59
C PHE A 109 0.52 6.66 17.39
N ARG A 110 -0.23 7.66 16.91
CA ARG A 110 0.21 9.03 16.61
C ARG A 110 1.47 9.09 15.74
N LYS A 111 1.50 8.31 14.66
CA LYS A 111 2.64 8.21 13.72
C LYS A 111 2.39 8.94 12.41
N ARG A 112 3.44 9.11 11.60
CA ARG A 112 3.29 9.63 10.23
C ARG A 112 2.81 8.54 9.28
N LEU A 113 1.99 8.90 8.30
CA LEU A 113 1.39 8.03 7.30
C LEU A 113 1.70 8.58 5.90
N VAL A 114 2.34 7.73 5.10
CA VAL A 114 2.55 7.91 3.67
C VAL A 114 1.52 7.08 2.93
N VAL A 115 0.64 7.72 2.15
CA VAL A 115 -0.37 7.02 1.35
C VAL A 115 0.10 6.96 -0.09
N ARG A 116 0.21 5.74 -0.65
CA ARG A 116 0.45 5.54 -2.08
C ARG A 116 -0.89 5.37 -2.80
N CYS A 117 -1.11 6.16 -3.84
CA CYS A 117 -2.25 6.07 -4.74
C CYS A 117 -1.76 5.75 -6.15
N GLY A 118 -1.88 4.49 -6.56
CA GLY A 118 -1.59 4.08 -7.94
C GLY A 118 -2.70 4.43 -8.92
N PHE A 119 -3.95 4.40 -8.46
CA PHE A 119 -5.16 4.78 -9.19
C PHE A 119 -6.24 5.15 -8.17
N LEU A 120 -7.18 6.02 -8.55
CA LEU A 120 -8.31 6.40 -7.71
C LEU A 120 -9.28 5.23 -7.57
N TRP A 121 -9.54 4.82 -6.33
CA TRP A 121 -10.49 3.76 -6.03
C TRP A 121 -11.92 4.15 -6.42
N SER A 122 -12.28 5.44 -6.39
CA SER A 122 -13.55 5.95 -6.91
C SER A 122 -13.73 5.61 -8.38
N ASP A 123 -12.66 5.74 -9.16
CA ASP A 123 -12.71 5.57 -10.61
C ASP A 123 -12.77 4.07 -10.95
N PHE A 124 -12.22 3.21 -10.07
CA PHE A 124 -12.41 1.76 -10.14
C PHE A 124 -13.84 1.35 -9.78
N MET A 125 -14.40 1.96 -8.72
CA MET A 125 -15.75 1.66 -8.25
C MET A 125 -16.83 2.07 -9.27
N VAL A 126 -16.58 3.09 -10.10
CA VAL A 126 -17.46 3.43 -11.23
C VAL A 126 -17.59 2.28 -12.23
N ARG A 127 -16.53 1.48 -12.42
CA ARG A 127 -16.52 0.34 -13.35
C ARG A 127 -17.11 -0.93 -12.73
N LEU A 128 -17.12 -1.05 -11.40
CA LEU A 128 -17.55 -2.26 -10.69
C LEU A 128 -18.98 -2.23 -10.16
N THR A 129 -19.60 -1.05 -10.01
CA THR A 129 -20.95 -0.99 -9.45
C THR A 129 -21.76 0.20 -9.96
N THR A 130 -23.03 -0.06 -10.23
CA THR A 130 -24.03 0.97 -10.57
C THR A 130 -24.55 1.69 -9.32
N SER A 131 -24.32 1.15 -8.11
CA SER A 131 -24.86 1.70 -6.88
C SER A 131 -24.25 3.07 -6.54
N ARG A 132 -25.07 4.13 -6.58
CA ARG A 132 -24.65 5.51 -6.29
C ARG A 132 -24.08 5.68 -4.88
N TRP A 133 -24.67 5.02 -3.89
CA TRP A 133 -24.22 5.07 -2.50
C TRP A 133 -22.80 4.50 -2.32
N ARG A 134 -22.46 3.39 -2.98
CA ARG A 134 -21.12 2.78 -2.93
C ARG A 134 -20.06 3.71 -3.50
N ARG A 135 -20.41 4.41 -4.59
CA ARG A 135 -19.55 5.41 -5.22
C ARG A 135 -19.34 6.63 -4.33
N MET A 136 -20.38 7.11 -3.67
CA MET A 136 -20.28 8.20 -2.70
C MET A 136 -19.42 7.79 -1.49
N LEU A 137 -19.63 6.60 -0.95
CA LEU A 137 -18.84 6.07 0.16
C LEU A 137 -17.36 5.95 -0.22
N ALA A 138 -17.04 5.45 -1.41
CA ALA A 138 -15.67 5.36 -1.89
C ALA A 138 -15.01 6.76 -1.95
N LYS A 139 -15.68 7.75 -2.56
CA LYS A 139 -15.18 9.14 -2.61
C LYS A 139 -14.99 9.75 -1.23
N TYR A 140 -15.92 9.49 -0.30
CA TYR A 140 -15.80 9.97 1.07
C TYR A 140 -14.59 9.34 1.77
N LEU A 141 -14.45 8.01 1.71
CA LEU A 141 -13.31 7.31 2.30
C LEU A 141 -11.98 7.79 1.74
N GLU A 142 -11.88 7.97 0.41
CA GLU A 142 -10.67 8.53 -0.21
C GLU A 142 -10.34 9.91 0.31
N ARG A 143 -11.34 10.80 0.42
CA ARG A 143 -11.14 12.15 0.95
C ARG A 143 -10.58 12.11 2.37
N GLU A 144 -11.15 11.28 3.23
CA GLU A 144 -10.68 11.16 4.61
C GLU A 144 -9.27 10.53 4.68
N ILE A 145 -8.96 9.56 3.81
CA ILE A 145 -7.60 9.01 3.69
C ILE A 145 -6.60 10.08 3.25
N PHE A 146 -6.93 10.88 2.24
CA PHE A 146 -6.04 11.93 1.73
C PHE A 146 -5.81 13.04 2.75
N ARG A 147 -6.84 13.43 3.50
CA ARG A 147 -6.72 14.41 4.59
C ARG A 147 -5.88 13.89 5.75
N ALA A 148 -5.99 12.60 6.06
CA ALA A 148 -5.23 11.97 7.13
C ALA A 148 -3.76 11.68 6.76
N ALA A 149 -3.41 11.65 5.47
CA ALA A 149 -2.06 11.41 5.01
C ALA A 149 -1.15 12.61 5.31
N ASP A 150 0.06 12.36 5.83
CA ASP A 150 1.08 13.42 5.94
C ASP A 150 1.78 13.64 4.61
N VAL A 151 1.94 12.56 3.82
CA VAL A 151 2.54 12.55 2.49
C VAL A 151 1.73 11.65 1.58
N LEU A 152 1.47 12.12 0.36
CA LEU A 152 0.80 11.40 -0.71
C LEU A 152 1.79 11.11 -1.83
N ILE A 153 1.83 9.86 -2.28
CA ILE A 153 2.64 9.42 -3.40
C ILE A 153 1.71 8.96 -4.51
N VAL A 154 1.85 9.55 -5.70
CA VAL A 154 1.08 9.19 -6.90
C VAL A 154 2.00 8.74 -8.03
N ALA A 155 1.47 7.98 -8.99
CA ALA A 155 2.28 7.42 -10.07
C ALA A 155 2.59 8.44 -11.19
N GLY A 156 1.66 9.35 -11.49
CA GLY A 156 1.83 10.33 -12.57
C GLY A 156 1.42 11.76 -12.20
N HIS A 157 1.87 12.72 -13.01
CA HIS A 157 1.51 14.14 -12.86
C HIS A 157 0.01 14.40 -13.07
N ALA A 158 -0.65 13.66 -13.96
CA ALA A 158 -2.09 13.77 -14.19
C ALA A 158 -2.91 13.36 -12.95
N ASP A 159 -2.51 12.26 -12.28
CA ASP A 159 -3.14 11.83 -11.02
C ASP A 159 -2.95 12.87 -9.93
N ARG A 160 -1.75 13.46 -9.83
CA ARG A 160 -1.44 14.53 -8.88
C ARG A 160 -2.39 15.71 -9.06
N ALA A 161 -2.53 16.20 -10.29
CA ALA A 161 -3.42 17.32 -10.60
C ALA A 161 -4.87 16.99 -10.24
N THR A 162 -5.33 15.78 -10.60
CA THR A 162 -6.69 15.32 -10.31
C THR A 162 -6.95 15.24 -8.80
N ILE A 163 -6.01 14.72 -8.01
CA ILE A 163 -6.18 14.61 -6.56
C ILE A 163 -6.22 15.98 -5.88
N ILE A 164 -5.32 16.89 -6.27
CA ILE A 164 -5.27 18.26 -5.74
C ILE A 164 -6.59 18.98 -6.05
N GLN A 165 -7.07 18.92 -7.29
CA GLN A 165 -8.29 19.61 -7.71
C GLN A 165 -9.56 18.98 -7.11
N ARG A 166 -9.66 17.65 -7.09
CA ARG A 166 -10.89 16.93 -6.67
C ARG A 166 -11.08 16.89 -5.17
N TYR A 167 -9.99 16.82 -4.40
CA TYR A 167 -10.05 16.63 -2.94
C TYR A 167 -9.50 17.82 -2.13
N ASP A 168 -9.10 18.90 -2.81
CA ASP A 168 -8.56 20.13 -2.21
C ASP A 168 -7.39 19.85 -1.26
N ILE A 169 -6.38 19.14 -1.78
CA ILE A 169 -5.22 18.69 -1.01
C ILE A 169 -4.02 19.58 -1.29
N ASN A 170 -3.27 19.93 -0.24
CA ASN A 170 -2.04 20.71 -0.35
C ASN A 170 -1.04 20.06 -1.31
N ALA A 171 -0.66 20.80 -2.35
CA ALA A 171 0.28 20.39 -3.38
C ALA A 171 1.67 20.00 -2.83
N GLY A 172 2.11 20.65 -1.75
CA GLY A 172 3.39 20.40 -1.09
C GLY A 172 3.46 19.07 -0.33
N ARG A 173 2.32 18.40 -0.10
CA ARG A 173 2.27 17.05 0.51
C ARG A 173 2.12 15.94 -0.53
N THR A 174 1.92 16.28 -1.81
CA THR A 174 1.66 15.32 -2.88
C THR A 174 2.84 15.25 -3.84
N HIS A 175 3.47 14.08 -3.92
CA HIS A 175 4.68 13.83 -4.71
C HIS A 175 4.42 12.77 -5.78
N VAL A 176 5.03 12.95 -6.95
CA VAL A 176 5.00 11.97 -8.04
C VAL A 176 6.18 11.02 -7.86
N VAL A 177 5.90 9.74 -7.64
CA VAL A 177 6.91 8.66 -7.63
C VAL A 177 6.38 7.53 -8.52
N PRO A 178 6.83 7.48 -9.80
CA PRO A 178 6.38 6.49 -10.76
C PRO A 178 6.63 5.05 -10.32
N ASN A 179 5.97 4.11 -10.99
CA ASN A 179 6.37 2.71 -10.89
C ASN A 179 7.76 2.53 -11.53
N TYR A 180 8.57 1.67 -10.93
CA TYR A 180 9.90 1.35 -11.47
C TYR A 180 9.83 0.09 -12.33
N VAL A 181 10.84 -0.08 -13.18
CA VAL A 181 11.12 -1.30 -13.94
C VAL A 181 12.56 -1.68 -13.64
N ASP A 182 12.82 -2.97 -13.42
CA ASP A 182 14.17 -3.48 -13.24
C ASP A 182 14.91 -3.45 -14.58
N THR A 183 15.77 -2.46 -14.79
CA THR A 183 16.53 -2.29 -16.04
C THR A 183 17.69 -3.27 -16.19
N SER A 184 18.02 -4.05 -15.14
CA SER A 184 18.98 -5.15 -15.26
C SER A 184 18.36 -6.36 -15.98
N LEU A 185 17.05 -6.57 -15.75
CA LEU A 185 16.24 -7.62 -16.35
C LEU A 185 15.60 -7.15 -17.67
N PHE A 186 14.95 -5.98 -17.66
CA PHE A 186 14.32 -5.36 -18.83
C PHE A 186 15.30 -4.40 -19.50
N ARG A 187 16.27 -4.99 -20.18
CA ARG A 187 17.22 -4.28 -21.04
C ARG A 187 16.99 -4.62 -22.49
N LEU A 188 17.53 -3.79 -23.37
CA LEU A 188 17.55 -4.07 -24.80
C LEU A 188 18.21 -5.43 -25.04
N MET A 189 17.59 -6.25 -25.87
CA MET A 189 18.14 -7.51 -26.37
C MET A 189 18.92 -7.17 -27.65
N PRO A 190 20.26 -7.21 -27.66
CA PRO A 190 21.06 -6.88 -28.84
C PRO A 190 20.68 -7.69 -30.09
N GLU A 191 20.17 -8.91 -29.89
CA GLU A 191 19.74 -9.85 -30.90
C GLU A 191 18.37 -9.56 -31.53
N VAL A 192 17.58 -8.63 -30.97
CA VAL A 192 16.27 -8.27 -31.51
C VAL A 192 16.39 -6.94 -32.27
N PRO A 193 16.19 -6.92 -33.60
CA PRO A 193 16.17 -5.69 -34.38
C PRO A 193 15.13 -4.72 -33.84
N ARG A 194 15.46 -3.42 -33.80
CA ARG A 194 14.48 -2.39 -33.46
C ARG A 194 13.55 -2.19 -34.65
N GLU A 195 12.25 -2.26 -34.39
CA GLU A 195 11.20 -1.80 -35.32
C GLU A 195 11.21 -0.27 -35.45
#